data_AF-A0A8T3MWN5-F1
#
_entry.id   AF-A0A8T3MWN5-F1
#
_cell.length_a   1.000
_cell.length_b   1.000
_cell.length_c   1.000
_cell.angle_alpha   90.00
_cell.angle_beta   90.00
_cell.angle_gamma   90.00
#
_symmetry.space_group_name_H-M   'P 1'
#
loop_
_entity.id
_entity.type
_entity.pdbx_description
1 polymer ?
#
loop_
_entity_poly.entity_id
_entity_poly.type
_entity_poly.pdbx_seq_one_letter_code
_entity_poly.pdbx_strand_id
1 'polypeptide(L)'
;MTEADLEAEAAVEDDRPAPRPEGRPGRPSITAAFRNSFRPLDLREDLRTFPIVARSRAIWVPLLLSVAAAVLFSALQNSLTFIAFQYFVFTLPLGAVFLAGFLAPRSSWLAGLVVGLGTVIVFAIALYSGRLDAIYAPDTRNAYIAQSLILSSLGGSFFAATAAWYRRFLKLSNPNRGRQQQQARRGTDGRSRTTRAQPKPTARR
;
A
#
# COMPACT_ATOMS: atom_id res chain seq x y z
N MET A 1 62.09 -37.79 21.61
CA MET A 1 61.05 -37.01 20.93
C MET A 1 61.49 -36.93 19.48
N THR A 2 60.88 -37.78 18.68
CA THR A 2 61.37 -38.24 17.37
C THR A 2 60.68 -37.41 16.29
N GLU A 3 61.31 -37.16 15.13
CA GLU A 3 60.69 -36.36 14.05
C GLU A 3 59.31 -36.90 13.60
N ALA A 4 59.06 -38.20 13.79
CA ALA A 4 57.76 -38.83 13.56
C ALA A 4 56.64 -38.31 14.47
N ASP A 5 56.97 -37.83 15.67
CA ASP A 5 55.99 -37.26 16.62
C ASP A 5 55.57 -35.84 16.19
N LEU A 6 56.45 -35.09 15.52
CA LEU A 6 56.17 -33.75 14.99
C LEU A 6 55.33 -33.80 13.70
N GLU A 7 55.54 -34.81 12.85
CA GLU A 7 54.70 -35.02 11.66
C GLU A 7 53.28 -35.49 12.02
N ALA A 8 53.13 -36.27 13.09
CA ALA A 8 51.82 -36.69 13.59
C ALA A 8 51.00 -35.53 14.18
N GLU A 9 51.66 -34.52 14.78
CA GLU A 9 50.99 -33.34 15.34
C GLU A 9 50.64 -32.31 14.25
N ALA A 10 51.42 -32.23 13.17
CA ALA A 10 51.13 -31.38 12.01
C ALA A 10 49.94 -31.88 11.14
N ALA A 11 49.59 -33.17 11.22
CA ALA A 11 48.51 -33.76 10.44
C ALA A 11 47.10 -33.62 11.08
N VAL A 12 47.00 -33.11 12.32
CA VAL A 12 45.73 -33.00 13.05
C VAL A 12 45.12 -31.58 12.99
N GLU A 13 45.86 -30.59 12.47
CA GLU A 13 45.45 -29.18 12.47
C GLU A 13 44.90 -28.70 11.11
N ASP A 14 44.17 -29.54 10.37
CA ASP A 14 43.42 -29.06 9.19
C ASP A 14 42.07 -29.77 9.02
N ASP A 15 41.36 -30.02 10.12
CA ASP A 15 39.94 -30.41 10.10
C ASP A 15 39.08 -29.35 10.81
N ARG A 16 39.42 -28.07 10.61
CA ARG A 16 38.53 -26.98 11.01
C ARG A 16 37.40 -26.95 9.98
N PRO A 17 36.13 -27.21 10.37
CA PRO A 17 35.03 -27.21 9.42
C PRO A 17 34.98 -25.86 8.73
N ALA A 18 35.08 -25.88 7.39
CA ALA A 18 35.02 -24.68 6.56
C ALA A 18 33.85 -23.79 7.01
N PRO A 19 34.03 -22.46 7.12
CA PRO A 19 32.96 -21.56 7.51
C PRO A 19 31.78 -21.79 6.58
N ARG A 20 30.65 -22.27 7.13
CA ARG A 20 29.41 -22.46 6.38
C ARG A 20 29.14 -21.16 5.63
N PRO A 21 28.89 -21.19 4.31
CA PRO A 21 28.52 -19.98 3.60
C PRO A 21 27.32 -19.36 4.29
N GLU A 22 27.54 -18.18 4.90
CA GLU A 22 26.50 -17.40 5.53
C GLU A 22 25.31 -17.31 4.58
N GLY A 23 24.13 -17.61 5.13
CA GLY A 23 22.95 -17.98 4.37
C GLY A 23 22.72 -17.10 3.15
N ARG A 24 22.60 -17.74 1.98
CA ARG A 24 21.92 -17.13 0.84
C ARG A 24 20.66 -16.44 1.38
N PRO A 25 20.42 -15.15 1.08
CA PRO A 25 19.21 -14.48 1.54
C PRO A 25 18.03 -15.34 1.10
N GLY A 26 17.41 -16.01 2.08
CA GLY A 26 16.36 -16.99 1.83
C GLY A 26 15.29 -16.31 1.00
N ARG A 27 14.80 -17.01 -0.02
CA ARG A 27 13.66 -16.53 -0.81
C ARG A 27 12.60 -16.03 0.18
N PRO A 28 12.13 -14.77 0.08
CA PRO A 28 11.12 -14.27 1.01
C PRO A 28 9.92 -15.20 0.93
N SER A 29 9.61 -15.89 2.04
CA SER A 29 8.48 -16.82 2.06
C SER A 29 7.19 -16.01 1.96
N ILE A 30 6.22 -16.52 1.20
CA ILE A 30 4.90 -15.90 1.05
C ILE A 30 4.24 -15.72 2.42
N THR A 31 4.46 -16.68 3.33
CA THR A 31 4.01 -16.62 4.73
C THR A 31 4.68 -15.51 5.52
N ALA A 32 5.98 -15.27 5.34
CA ALA A 32 6.66 -14.12 5.95
C ALA A 32 6.18 -12.79 5.35
N ALA A 33 5.94 -12.72 4.04
CA ALA A 33 5.38 -11.53 3.39
C ALA A 33 3.96 -11.21 3.90
N PHE A 34 3.12 -12.24 4.08
CA PHE A 34 1.80 -12.12 4.69
C PHE A 34 1.90 -11.60 6.12
N ARG A 35 2.71 -12.23 6.99
CA ARG A 35 2.87 -11.79 8.39
C ARG A 35 3.43 -10.35 8.49
N ASN A 36 4.40 -10.00 7.65
CA ASN A 36 5.03 -8.68 7.63
C ASN A 36 4.16 -7.57 7.00
N SER A 37 3.08 -7.94 6.31
CA SER A 37 2.15 -6.97 5.72
C SER A 37 1.23 -6.35 6.77
N PHE A 38 0.96 -7.04 7.88
CA PHE A 38 0.29 -6.49 9.05
C PHE A 38 1.22 -5.49 9.76
N ARG A 39 0.75 -4.26 9.93
CA ARG A 39 1.41 -3.25 10.78
C ARG A 39 0.50 -2.96 11.97
N PRO A 40 1.06 -2.63 13.15
CA PRO A 40 0.27 -2.04 14.22
C PRO A 40 -0.45 -0.80 13.69
N LEU A 41 -1.71 -0.63 14.08
CA LEU A 41 -2.50 0.55 13.75
C LEU A 41 -2.07 1.72 14.64
N ASP A 42 -1.30 2.65 14.09
CA ASP A 42 -0.88 3.86 14.79
C ASP A 42 -1.97 4.95 14.68
N LEU A 43 -3.09 4.74 15.37
CA LEU A 43 -4.29 5.61 15.28
C LEU A 43 -3.95 7.09 15.52
N ARG A 44 -3.12 7.36 16.53
CA ARG A 44 -2.74 8.73 16.91
C ARG A 44 -1.92 9.43 15.84
N GLU A 45 -0.95 8.73 15.26
CA GLU A 45 -0.09 9.30 14.23
C GLU A 45 -0.86 9.50 12.92
N ASP A 46 -1.75 8.57 12.60
CA ASP A 46 -2.65 8.66 11.44
C ASP A 46 -3.55 9.91 11.53
N LEU A 47 -4.24 10.12 12.66
CA LEU A 47 -5.06 11.31 12.93
C LEU A 47 -4.26 12.62 12.81
N ARG A 48 -3.00 12.63 13.28
CA ARG A 48 -2.14 13.83 13.19
C ARG A 48 -1.77 14.20 11.75
N THR A 49 -1.63 13.20 10.87
CA THR A 49 -1.38 13.43 9.42
C THR A 49 -2.61 13.75 8.62
N PHE A 50 -3.80 13.49 9.17
CA PHE A 50 -5.03 13.57 8.42
C PHE A 50 -5.17 14.83 7.56
N PRO A 51 -4.86 16.06 8.02
CA PRO A 51 -5.01 17.26 7.18
C PRO A 51 -4.17 17.21 5.88
N ILE A 52 -3.01 16.53 5.92
CA ILE A 52 -2.15 16.35 4.75
C ILE A 52 -2.75 15.29 3.81
N VAL A 53 -3.26 14.19 4.38
CA VAL A 53 -3.91 13.11 3.61
C VAL A 53 -5.24 13.57 3.01
N ALA A 54 -5.96 14.46 3.68
CA ALA A 54 -7.22 15.04 3.22
C ALA A 54 -7.07 15.82 1.90
N ARG A 55 -5.90 16.42 1.68
CA ARG A 55 -5.56 17.13 0.44
C ARG A 55 -4.94 16.23 -0.63
N SER A 56 -4.70 14.95 -0.32
CA SER A 56 -4.06 14.02 -1.25
C SER A 56 -5.03 13.49 -2.32
N ARG A 57 -4.49 13.08 -3.46
CA ARG A 57 -5.24 12.45 -4.56
C ARG A 57 -6.03 11.21 -4.12
N ALA A 58 -5.64 10.58 -3.00
CA ALA A 58 -6.31 9.40 -2.48
C ALA A 58 -7.76 9.64 -2.05
N ILE A 59 -8.14 10.88 -1.72
CA ILE A 59 -9.52 11.22 -1.37
C ILE A 59 -10.24 11.83 -2.57
N TRP A 60 -9.60 12.77 -3.25
CA TRP A 60 -10.24 13.51 -4.35
C TRP A 60 -10.57 12.65 -5.56
N VAL A 61 -9.69 11.72 -5.95
CA VAL A 61 -9.93 10.85 -7.12
C VAL A 61 -11.19 10.00 -6.95
N PRO A 62 -11.32 9.17 -5.88
CA PRO A 62 -12.52 8.37 -5.71
C PRO A 62 -13.78 9.22 -5.50
N LEU A 63 -13.67 10.36 -4.80
CA LEU A 63 -14.81 11.23 -4.55
C LEU A 63 -15.32 11.90 -5.84
N LEU A 64 -14.42 12.37 -6.71
CA LEU A 64 -14.79 12.87 -8.03
C LEU A 64 -15.41 11.78 -8.90
N LEU A 65 -14.92 10.54 -8.81
CA LEU A 65 -15.50 9.41 -9.54
C LEU A 65 -16.93 9.11 -9.06
N SER A 66 -17.18 9.17 -7.74
CA SER A 66 -18.50 9.01 -7.17
C SER A 66 -19.47 10.11 -7.61
N VAL A 67 -19.02 11.37 -7.64
CA VAL A 67 -19.82 12.48 -8.18
C VAL A 67 -20.14 12.23 -9.66
N ALA A 68 -19.14 11.87 -10.47
CA ALA A 68 -19.34 11.57 -11.89
C ALA A 68 -20.32 10.42 -12.10
N ALA A 69 -20.21 9.34 -11.33
CA ALA A 69 -21.13 8.20 -11.39
C ALA A 69 -22.57 8.60 -11.04
N ALA A 70 -22.76 9.41 -9.99
CA ALA A 70 -24.08 9.95 -9.62
C ALA A 70 -24.68 10.81 -10.74
N VAL A 71 -23.92 11.77 -11.27
CA VAL A 71 -24.38 12.66 -12.34
C VAL A 71 -24.74 11.88 -13.61
N LEU A 72 -23.87 10.96 -14.03
CA LEU A 72 -24.10 10.15 -15.23
C LEU A 72 -25.33 9.25 -15.08
N PHE A 73 -25.51 8.62 -13.93
CA PHE A 73 -26.68 7.80 -13.67
C PHE A 73 -27.97 8.63 -13.66
N SER A 74 -27.96 9.78 -12.97
CA SER A 74 -29.07 10.73 -12.95
C SER A 74 -29.40 11.35 -14.30
N ALA A 75 -28.52 11.27 -15.29
CA ALA A 75 -28.74 11.80 -16.64
C ALA A 75 -29.14 10.72 -17.66
N LEU A 76 -28.53 9.53 -17.60
CA LEU A 76 -28.64 8.52 -18.65
C LEU A 76 -29.49 7.31 -18.26
N GLN A 77 -29.54 6.94 -16.98
CA GLN A 77 -30.32 5.81 -16.44
C GLN A 77 -30.20 4.49 -17.23
N ASN A 78 -29.01 4.20 -17.78
CA ASN A 78 -28.72 2.96 -18.50
C ASN A 78 -27.99 1.93 -17.63
N SER A 79 -27.88 0.68 -18.07
CA SER A 79 -27.26 -0.40 -17.29
C SER A 79 -25.81 -0.10 -16.88
N LEU A 80 -25.04 0.57 -17.73
CA LEU A 80 -23.64 0.91 -17.44
C LEU A 80 -23.52 1.95 -16.33
N THR A 81 -24.33 3.01 -16.39
CA THR A 81 -24.37 4.05 -15.36
C THR A 81 -24.97 3.54 -14.05
N PHE A 82 -25.91 2.60 -14.11
CA PHE A 82 -26.41 1.90 -12.93
C PHE A 82 -25.31 1.09 -12.23
N ILE A 83 -24.50 0.32 -12.98
CA ILE A 83 -23.35 -0.40 -12.42
C ILE A 83 -22.34 0.56 -11.79
N ALA A 84 -22.03 1.67 -12.48
CA ALA A 84 -21.12 2.69 -11.94
C ALA A 84 -21.66 3.30 -10.64
N PHE A 85 -22.95 3.63 -10.59
CA PHE A 85 -23.63 4.14 -9.41
C PHE A 85 -23.61 3.13 -8.26
N GLN A 86 -23.91 1.87 -8.55
CA GLN A 86 -23.88 0.78 -7.57
C GLN A 86 -22.49 0.59 -6.95
N TYR A 87 -21.44 0.74 -7.77
CA TYR A 87 -20.07 0.48 -7.35
C TYR A 87 -19.39 1.66 -6.64
N PHE A 88 -19.74 2.90 -7.00
CA PHE A 88 -19.07 4.11 -6.49
C PHE A 88 -19.92 4.96 -5.54
N VAL A 89 -21.24 4.74 -5.45
CA VAL A 89 -22.15 5.62 -4.70
C VAL A 89 -23.06 4.84 -3.74
N PHE A 90 -23.69 3.77 -4.20
CA PHE A 90 -24.77 3.13 -3.45
C PHE A 90 -24.27 2.28 -2.27
N THR A 91 -24.87 2.50 -1.08
CA THR A 91 -24.87 1.71 0.19
C THR A 91 -23.52 1.27 0.76
N LEU A 92 -22.68 0.63 -0.05
CA LEU A 92 -21.30 0.32 0.22
C LEU A 92 -20.51 0.60 -1.06
N PRO A 93 -19.91 1.80 -1.20
CA PRO A 93 -19.24 2.21 -2.43
C PRO A 93 -17.87 1.56 -2.54
N LEU A 94 -17.90 0.26 -2.86
CA LEU A 94 -16.74 -0.62 -2.92
C LEU A 94 -15.62 -0.03 -3.78
N GLY A 95 -15.96 0.52 -4.95
CA GLY A 95 -14.99 1.12 -5.85
C GLY A 95 -14.31 2.36 -5.27
N ALA A 96 -15.09 3.27 -4.72
CA ALA A 96 -14.57 4.52 -4.16
C ALA A 96 -13.67 4.25 -2.96
N VAL A 97 -14.16 3.44 -2.03
CA VAL A 97 -13.47 3.06 -0.79
C VAL A 97 -12.21 2.26 -1.08
N PHE A 98 -12.29 1.27 -1.98
CA PHE A 98 -11.14 0.45 -2.36
C PHE A 98 -10.05 1.31 -3.00
N LEU A 99 -10.43 2.19 -3.91
CA LEU A 99 -9.49 3.10 -4.58
C LEU A 99 -8.83 4.06 -3.57
N ALA A 100 -9.60 4.56 -2.60
CA ALA A 100 -9.08 5.37 -1.50
C ALA A 100 -8.02 4.63 -0.69
N GLY A 101 -8.31 3.39 -0.28
CA GLY A 101 -7.37 2.54 0.45
C GLY A 101 -6.13 2.19 -0.36
N PHE A 102 -6.28 1.98 -1.67
CA PHE A 102 -5.17 1.65 -2.55
C PHE A 102 -4.24 2.84 -2.83
N LEU A 103 -4.77 4.06 -2.97
CA LEU A 103 -3.97 5.26 -3.21
C LEU A 103 -3.33 5.82 -1.94
N ALA A 104 -3.94 5.64 -0.76
CA ALA A 104 -3.45 6.25 0.48
C ALA A 104 -2.02 5.78 0.85
N PRO A 105 -1.04 6.69 1.04
CA PRO A 105 0.33 6.31 1.40
C PRO A 105 0.48 5.88 2.88
N ARG A 106 -0.26 6.53 3.80
CA ARG A 106 -0.47 6.14 5.21
C ARG A 106 -1.94 6.38 5.59
N SER A 107 -2.45 5.82 6.69
CA SER A 107 -3.83 5.96 7.18
C SER A 107 -4.96 5.55 6.21
N SER A 108 -4.88 4.36 5.59
CA SER A 108 -5.89 3.90 4.62
C SER A 108 -7.29 3.69 5.21
N TRP A 109 -7.40 3.28 6.48
CA TRP A 109 -8.68 3.14 7.17
C TRP A 109 -9.43 4.47 7.26
N LEU A 110 -8.69 5.56 7.51
CA LEU A 110 -9.24 6.90 7.65
C LEU A 110 -9.61 7.48 6.27
N ALA A 111 -8.79 7.23 5.25
CA ALA A 111 -9.14 7.57 3.87
C ALA A 111 -10.42 6.87 3.41
N GLY A 112 -10.59 5.58 3.73
CA GLY A 112 -11.81 4.83 3.44
C GLY A 112 -13.04 5.37 4.16
N LEU A 113 -12.90 5.73 5.44
CA LEU A 113 -13.97 6.35 6.22
C LEU A 113 -14.40 7.69 5.60
N VAL A 114 -13.44 8.57 5.29
CA VAL A 114 -13.73 9.89 4.74
C VAL A 114 -14.36 9.81 3.36
N VAL A 115 -13.87 8.91 2.50
CA VAL A 115 -14.47 8.69 1.19
C VAL A 115 -15.86 8.06 1.34
N GLY A 116 -16.04 7.09 2.23
CA GLY A 116 -17.34 6.50 2.55
C GLY A 116 -18.37 7.54 3.03
N LEU A 117 -17.97 8.48 3.88
CA LEU A 117 -18.82 9.60 4.28
C LEU A 117 -19.10 10.56 3.12
N GLY A 118 -18.09 10.89 2.32
CA GLY A 118 -18.24 11.73 1.13
C GLY A 118 -19.25 11.13 0.14
N THR A 119 -19.21 9.82 -0.07
CA THR A 119 -20.17 9.12 -0.94
C THR A 119 -21.59 9.11 -0.40
N VAL A 120 -21.77 9.10 0.93
CA VAL A 120 -23.10 9.24 1.55
C VAL A 120 -23.68 10.62 1.25
N ILE A 121 -22.86 11.67 1.29
CA ILE A 121 -23.29 13.03 0.92
C ILE A 121 -23.70 13.08 -0.56
N VAL A 122 -22.89 12.50 -1.45
CA VAL A 122 -23.20 12.42 -2.89
C VAL A 122 -24.50 11.64 -3.13
N PHE A 123 -24.69 10.52 -2.43
CA PHE A 123 -25.89 9.70 -2.52
C PHE A 123 -27.13 10.45 -2.02
N ALA A 124 -27.03 11.16 -0.89
CA ALA A 124 -28.11 11.98 -0.36
C ALA A 124 -28.52 13.08 -1.36
N ILE A 125 -27.54 13.79 -1.95
CA ILE A 125 -27.80 14.79 -2.99
C ILE A 125 -28.53 14.16 -4.19
N ALA A 126 -28.08 12.99 -4.64
CA ALA A 126 -28.72 12.29 -5.74
C ALA A 126 -30.17 11.89 -5.43
N LEU A 127 -30.46 11.41 -4.22
CA LEU A 127 -31.83 11.09 -3.79
C LEU A 127 -32.73 12.32 -3.70
N TYR A 128 -32.25 13.42 -3.12
CA TYR A 128 -33.04 14.66 -3.00
C TYR A 128 -33.17 15.44 -4.31
N SER A 129 -32.44 15.08 -5.36
CA SER A 129 -32.62 15.66 -6.70
C SER A 129 -33.96 15.31 -7.35
N GLY A 130 -34.70 14.31 -6.82
CA GLY A 130 -35.97 13.81 -7.36
C GLY A 130 -35.82 12.93 -8.61
N ARG A 131 -34.62 12.84 -9.19
CA ARG A 131 -34.40 12.06 -10.42
C ARG A 131 -34.41 10.55 -10.22
N LEU A 132 -34.40 10.09 -8.97
CA LEU A 132 -34.34 8.68 -8.61
C LEU A 132 -35.66 8.16 -8.01
N ASP A 133 -36.74 8.94 -8.06
CA ASP A 133 -37.99 8.65 -7.34
C ASP A 133 -38.74 7.43 -7.88
N ALA A 134 -38.53 7.11 -9.16
CA ALA A 134 -39.03 5.88 -9.78
C ALA A 134 -38.35 4.61 -9.23
N ILE A 135 -37.19 4.75 -8.57
CA ILE A 135 -36.38 3.64 -8.04
C ILE A 135 -36.44 3.63 -6.51
N TYR A 136 -36.38 4.81 -5.89
CA TYR A 136 -36.40 4.98 -4.44
C TYR A 136 -37.57 5.87 -4.04
N ALA A 137 -38.57 5.27 -3.42
CA ALA A 137 -39.74 6.00 -2.95
C ALA A 137 -39.33 7.14 -1.99
N PRO A 138 -39.89 8.35 -2.13
CA PRO A 138 -39.52 9.51 -1.31
C PRO A 138 -39.57 9.24 0.20
N ASP A 139 -40.54 8.44 0.64
CA ASP A 139 -40.79 8.11 2.04
C ASP A 139 -39.67 7.26 2.67
N THR A 140 -38.89 6.56 1.84
CA THR A 140 -37.82 5.64 2.29
C THR A 140 -36.42 6.26 2.20
N ARG A 141 -36.27 7.47 1.66
CA ARG A 141 -34.96 8.13 1.45
C ARG A 141 -34.14 8.21 2.73
N ASN A 142 -34.76 8.63 3.84
CA ASN A 142 -34.08 8.78 5.13
C ASN A 142 -33.55 7.44 5.66
N ALA A 143 -34.30 6.35 5.44
CA ALA A 143 -33.88 5.01 5.82
C ALA A 143 -32.67 4.55 5.01
N TYR A 144 -32.67 4.78 3.69
CA TYR A 144 -31.52 4.48 2.83
C TYR A 144 -30.29 5.31 3.17
N ILE A 145 -30.46 6.60 3.49
CA ILE A 145 -29.35 7.47 3.91
C ILE A 145 -28.77 6.97 5.23
N ALA A 146 -29.61 6.69 6.23
CA ALA A 146 -29.16 6.16 7.53
C ALA A 146 -28.43 4.83 7.39
N GLN A 147 -28.98 3.91 6.60
CA GLN A 147 -28.35 2.63 6.27
C GLN A 147 -27.01 2.83 5.57
N SER A 148 -26.95 3.70 4.57
CA SER A 148 -25.72 3.99 3.83
C SER A 148 -24.65 4.61 4.72
N LEU A 149 -25.01 5.43 5.71
CA LEU A 149 -24.07 6.04 6.63
C LEU A 149 -23.37 4.99 7.51
N ILE A 150 -24.13 4.03 8.03
CA ILE A 150 -23.59 2.94 8.85
C ILE A 150 -22.70 2.03 8.00
N LEU A 151 -23.22 1.55 6.86
CA LEU A 151 -22.51 0.60 6.00
C LEU A 151 -21.30 1.22 5.32
N SER A 152 -21.41 2.45 4.81
CA SER A 152 -20.30 3.13 4.12
C SER A 152 -19.20 3.56 5.08
N SER A 153 -19.51 3.89 6.34
CA SER A 153 -18.47 4.28 7.31
C SER A 153 -17.69 3.06 7.81
N LEU A 154 -18.41 2.04 8.27
CA LEU A 154 -17.80 0.80 8.79
C LEU A 154 -17.17 0.00 7.66
N GLY A 155 -17.92 -0.24 6.58
CA GLY A 155 -17.41 -0.91 5.40
C GLY A 155 -16.30 -0.10 4.72
N GLY A 156 -16.43 1.23 4.68
CA GLY A 156 -15.42 2.16 4.19
C GLY A 156 -14.05 1.95 4.81
N SER A 157 -14.01 2.08 6.13
CA SER A 157 -12.78 1.92 6.89
C SER A 157 -12.18 0.51 6.74
N PHE A 158 -13.02 -0.54 6.80
CA PHE A 158 -12.61 -1.93 6.70
C PHE A 158 -12.06 -2.31 5.31
N PHE A 159 -12.78 -1.98 4.24
CA PHE A 159 -12.37 -2.31 2.87
C PHE A 159 -11.12 -1.53 2.45
N ALA A 160 -11.01 -0.26 2.84
CA ALA A 160 -9.82 0.53 2.54
C ALA A 160 -8.58 0.02 3.32
N ALA A 161 -8.76 -0.43 4.56
CA ALA A 161 -7.70 -1.10 5.31
C ALA A 161 -7.23 -2.38 4.59
N THR A 162 -8.18 -3.19 4.12
CA THR A 162 -7.91 -4.41 3.36
C THR A 162 -7.19 -4.13 2.04
N ALA A 163 -7.58 -3.08 1.32
CA ALA A 163 -6.93 -2.68 0.06
C ALA A 163 -5.47 -2.28 0.26
N ALA A 164 -5.18 -1.53 1.33
CA ALA A 164 -3.80 -1.13 1.65
C ALA A 164 -2.94 -2.32 2.09
N TRP A 165 -3.54 -3.26 2.84
CA TRP A 165 -2.92 -4.53 3.19
C TRP A 165 -2.55 -5.32 1.92
N TYR A 166 -3.48 -5.49 0.98
CA TYR A 166 -3.25 -6.21 -0.27
C TYR A 166 -2.12 -5.59 -1.11
N ARG A 167 -2.11 -4.26 -1.25
CA ARG A 167 -1.03 -3.53 -1.92
C ARG A 167 0.34 -3.80 -1.29
N ARG A 168 0.40 -3.90 0.04
CA ARG A 168 1.65 -4.14 0.78
C ARG A 168 2.09 -5.59 0.69
N PHE A 169 1.15 -6.52 0.76
CA PHE A 169 1.39 -7.93 0.49
C PHE A 169 2.01 -8.12 -0.89
N LEU A 170 1.42 -7.54 -1.95
CA LEU A 170 1.98 -7.58 -3.31
C LEU A 170 3.39 -6.95 -3.41
N LYS A 171 3.68 -5.92 -2.62
CA LYS A 171 5.02 -5.32 -2.56
C LYS A 171 6.06 -6.26 -1.96
N LEU A 172 5.69 -6.98 -0.90
CA LEU A 172 6.57 -7.89 -0.17
C LEU A 172 6.73 -9.26 -0.86
N SER A 173 5.68 -9.72 -1.55
CA SER A 173 5.67 -10.97 -2.30
C SER A 173 6.43 -10.90 -3.62
N ASN A 174 6.89 -9.72 -4.05
CA ASN A 174 7.72 -9.57 -5.24
C ASN A 174 9.22 -9.68 -4.88
N PRO A 175 9.88 -10.82 -5.16
CA PRO A 175 11.30 -11.02 -4.82
C PRO A 175 12.25 -10.09 -5.58
N ASN A 176 11.81 -9.51 -6.70
CA ASN A 176 12.66 -8.62 -7.50
C ASN A 176 12.74 -7.19 -6.93
N ARG A 177 11.81 -6.78 -6.05
CA ARG A 177 11.82 -5.45 -5.42
C ARG A 177 12.92 -5.29 -4.36
N GLY A 178 13.21 -6.35 -3.61
CA GLY A 178 14.31 -6.36 -2.64
C GLY A 178 15.67 -6.15 -3.32
N ARG A 179 15.87 -6.76 -4.50
CA ARG A 179 17.08 -6.58 -5.32
C ARG A 179 17.25 -5.14 -5.82
N GLN A 180 16.16 -4.49 -6.25
CA GLN A 180 16.20 -3.09 -6.71
C GLN A 180 16.54 -2.10 -5.58
N GLN A 181 16.02 -2.28 -4.36
CA GLN A 181 16.37 -1.40 -3.23
C GLN A 181 17.83 -1.60 -2.78
N GLN A 182 18.36 -2.81 -2.88
CA GLN A 182 19.75 -3.12 -2.54
C GLN A 182 20.74 -2.59 -3.60
N GLN A 183 20.36 -2.62 -4.88
CA GLN A 183 21.12 -1.98 -5.96
C GLN A 183 21.08 -0.44 -5.87
N ALA A 184 19.93 0.16 -5.55
CA ALA A 184 19.81 1.60 -5.38
C ALA A 184 20.67 2.12 -4.22
N ARG A 185 20.76 1.37 -3.11
CA ARG A 185 21.64 1.70 -1.97
C ARG A 185 23.13 1.52 -2.30
N ARG A 186 23.50 0.49 -3.08
CA ARG A 186 24.89 0.31 -3.56
C ARG A 186 25.34 1.38 -4.55
N GLY A 187 24.42 2.01 -5.29
CA GLY A 187 24.74 3.10 -6.22
C GLY A 187 25.02 4.44 -5.55
N THR A 188 24.54 4.66 -4.32
CA THR A 188 24.76 5.90 -3.56
C THR A 188 26.01 5.88 -2.69
N ASP A 189 26.58 4.71 -2.39
CA ASP A 189 27.85 4.56 -1.66
C ASP A 189 29.09 4.66 -2.57
N GLY A 190 29.02 5.51 -3.60
CA GLY A 190 30.08 5.77 -4.58
C GLY A 190 31.32 6.50 -4.04
N ARG A 191 31.70 6.27 -2.78
CA ARG A 191 32.91 6.82 -2.17
C ARG A 191 33.98 5.74 -1.99
N SER A 192 34.43 5.16 -3.09
CA SER A 192 35.71 4.44 -3.15
C SER A 192 36.11 4.11 -4.59
N ARG A 193 36.51 5.16 -5.34
CA ARG A 193 37.52 4.99 -6.39
C ARG A 193 38.58 6.08 -6.29
N THR A 194 39.24 6.10 -5.13
CA THR A 194 40.61 6.61 -5.01
C THR A 194 41.54 5.64 -5.74
N THR A 195 41.87 5.93 -6.99
CA THR A 195 43.06 5.37 -7.64
C THR A 195 44.07 6.51 -7.82
N ARG A 196 44.83 6.74 -6.75
CA ARG A 196 46.28 6.98 -6.75
C ARG A 196 46.85 7.68 -8.01
N ALA A 197 46.77 9.00 -8.07
CA ALA A 197 47.68 9.79 -8.90
C ALA A 197 49.08 9.71 -8.27
N GLN A 198 49.99 8.97 -8.91
CA GLN A 198 51.41 8.93 -8.51
C GLN A 198 52.07 10.29 -8.73
N PRO A 199 52.89 10.81 -7.79
CA PRO A 199 53.81 11.90 -8.08
C PRO A 199 55.00 11.36 -8.87
N LYS A 200 55.24 11.94 -10.05
CA LYS A 200 56.39 11.63 -10.92
C LYS A 200 57.66 12.26 -10.30
N PRO A 201 58.71 11.49 -9.97
CA PRO A 201 59.96 12.05 -9.49
C PRO A 201 60.76 12.63 -10.67
N THR A 202 60.97 13.95 -10.68
CA THR A 202 61.90 14.61 -11.60
C THR A 202 63.33 14.36 -11.13
N ALA A 203 64.02 13.47 -11.84
CA ALA A 203 65.45 13.28 -11.74
C ALA A 203 66.19 14.35 -12.56
N ARG A 204 67.03 15.11 -11.86
CA ARG A 204 68.30 15.74 -12.24
C ARG A 204 68.78 15.52 -13.70
N ARG A 205 69.06 16.63 -14.39
CA ARG A 205 70.30 16.85 -15.16
C ARG A 205 70.54 18.34 -15.31
#